data_AF-A0AA35PH61-F1
#
_entry.id   AF-A0AA35PH61-F1
#
_cell.length_a   1.000
_cell.length_b   1.000
_cell.length_c   1.000
_cell.angle_alpha   90.00
_cell.angle_beta   90.00
_cell.angle_gamma   90.00
#
_symmetry.space_group_name_H-M   'P 1'
#
loop_
_entity.id
_entity.type
_entity.pdbx_description
1 polymer ?
#
loop_
_entity_poly.entity_id
_entity_poly.type
_entity_poly.pdbx_seq_one_letter_code
_entity_poly.pdbx_strand_id
1 'polypeptide(L)'
;MIEVSAALLRGAVFLAGEPLECLVTLRNPLPPDATSASSEMLAWASAQIHCQFHASESRVALPPSEDSRHDVQAENETVFVPNRGERGHCILSTPPKILFCDLRLDPGESKTYSYCETLPVDGPPSFRGQAVKYVYKLTIGCQRVNSPIKLLRVPFRVLVLHGLKDYQCPQDEAVAPSNPFLEEEEGAKKDSRLADLATELLMAATSRRSLHLYNISNSRGKVGTFCIFKAVYKIGEDIVGTFNFSEGDIPCLQYLVSLQTEERIQEAFQHRRGQPVSYSTHARHQESCLHTSRTSFSLPIPLSSAPGFSTNIVSLKWRLHFEFVTSREASQRQVPPEGPPSEEASRWLGVEQMDVDTFSWDLPIKVLPTNPLLASSVSQVPGANSLTI
;
A
#
# COMPACT_ATOMS: atom_id res chain seq x y z
N MET A 1 -22.34 23.11 -22.75
CA MET A 1 -21.55 21.93 -22.38
C MET A 1 -20.58 22.37 -21.29
N ILE A 2 -20.69 21.84 -20.06
CA ILE A 2 -19.86 22.31 -18.93
C ILE A 2 -18.74 21.31 -18.66
N GLU A 3 -17.53 21.79 -18.47
CA GLU A 3 -16.40 20.99 -18.00
C GLU A 3 -16.35 21.01 -16.47
N VAL A 4 -16.41 19.84 -15.85
CA VAL A 4 -16.23 19.67 -14.40
C VAL A 4 -14.89 18.99 -14.20
N SER A 5 -13.99 19.63 -13.46
CA SER A 5 -12.72 19.05 -13.02
C SER A 5 -12.63 19.03 -11.51
N ALA A 6 -12.00 18.00 -10.97
CA ALA A 6 -11.75 17.85 -9.55
C ALA A 6 -10.28 17.49 -9.32
N ALA A 7 -9.63 18.17 -8.39
CA ALA A 7 -8.22 17.96 -8.07
C ALA A 7 -7.99 17.93 -6.55
N LEU A 8 -7.22 16.95 -6.09
CA LEU A 8 -6.81 16.81 -4.70
C LEU A 8 -5.58 17.69 -4.43
N LEU A 9 -5.62 18.48 -3.34
CA LEU A 9 -4.59 19.49 -3.08
C LEU A 9 -3.24 18.90 -2.62
N ARG A 10 -3.28 17.83 -1.83
CA ARG A 10 -2.09 17.26 -1.14
C ARG A 10 -1.63 15.92 -1.72
N GLY A 11 -2.06 15.61 -2.94
CA GLY A 11 -1.82 14.33 -3.60
C GLY A 11 -2.96 13.32 -3.41
N ALA A 12 -2.75 12.11 -3.93
CA ALA A 12 -3.79 11.06 -3.98
C ALA A 12 -3.65 9.99 -2.88
N VAL A 13 -2.90 10.25 -1.81
CA VAL A 13 -2.69 9.31 -0.69
C VAL A 13 -2.92 10.03 0.62
N PHE A 14 -3.70 9.41 1.52
CA PHE A 14 -4.09 9.99 2.81
C PHE A 14 -3.99 8.95 3.92
N LEU A 15 -3.84 9.40 5.16
CA LEU A 15 -4.03 8.58 6.35
C LEU A 15 -5.51 8.52 6.74
N ALA A 16 -5.95 7.39 7.29
CA ALA A 16 -7.28 7.30 7.87
C ALA A 16 -7.40 8.28 9.07
N GLY A 17 -8.45 9.11 9.07
CA GLY A 17 -8.62 10.22 10.02
C GLY A 17 -8.09 11.57 9.55
N GLU A 18 -7.35 11.61 8.44
CA GLU A 18 -6.89 12.85 7.81
C GLU A 18 -8.02 13.47 6.97
N PRO A 19 -8.14 14.81 6.90
CA PRO A 19 -9.06 15.44 5.97
C PRO A 19 -8.54 15.43 4.54
N LEU A 20 -9.47 15.09 3.65
CA LEU A 20 -9.30 15.16 2.22
C LEU A 20 -9.85 16.50 1.74
N GLU A 21 -8.96 17.32 1.19
CA GLU A 21 -9.31 18.59 0.52
C GLU A 21 -9.26 18.43 -1.00
N CYS A 22 -10.35 18.78 -1.67
CA CYS A 22 -10.49 18.72 -3.12
C CYS A 22 -11.07 20.03 -3.66
N LEU A 23 -10.45 20.56 -4.72
CA LEU A 23 -11.00 21.67 -5.48
C LEU A 23 -11.82 21.13 -6.65
N VAL A 24 -13.08 21.56 -6.74
CA VAL A 24 -13.99 21.22 -7.84
C VAL A 24 -14.21 22.48 -8.66
N THR A 25 -13.72 22.49 -9.90
CA THR A 25 -13.83 23.61 -10.83
C THR A 25 -14.84 23.26 -11.92
N LEU A 26 -15.82 24.13 -12.10
CA LEU A 26 -16.80 24.05 -13.17
C LEU A 26 -16.54 25.19 -14.15
N ARG A 27 -16.36 24.87 -15.42
CA ARG A 27 -16.05 25.82 -16.47
C ARG A 27 -17.03 25.68 -17.62
N ASN A 28 -17.62 26.80 -18.02
CA ASN A 28 -18.31 26.91 -19.30
C ASN A 28 -17.27 27.39 -20.34
N PRO A 29 -16.81 26.54 -21.27
CA PRO A 29 -15.86 26.98 -22.30
C PRO A 29 -16.48 28.08 -23.15
N LEU A 30 -15.64 28.97 -23.71
CA LEU A 30 -16.09 30.04 -24.60
C LEU A 30 -16.07 29.52 -26.05
N PRO A 31 -17.21 29.14 -26.65
CA PRO A 31 -17.24 28.81 -28.08
C PRO A 31 -17.00 30.07 -28.94
N PRO A 32 -16.49 29.91 -30.17
CA PRO A 32 -16.18 31.03 -31.06
C PRO A 32 -17.39 31.91 -31.42
N ASP A 33 -18.61 31.37 -31.36
CA ASP A 33 -19.88 32.08 -31.66
C ASP A 33 -20.67 32.50 -30.40
N ALA A 34 -20.00 32.64 -29.24
CA ALA A 34 -20.68 32.83 -27.97
C ALA A 34 -21.44 34.17 -27.84
N THR A 35 -22.74 34.08 -27.55
CA THR A 35 -23.58 35.19 -27.05
C THR A 35 -24.07 34.86 -25.64
N SER A 36 -24.56 35.85 -24.88
CA SER A 36 -25.13 35.66 -23.52
C SER A 36 -26.31 34.67 -23.45
N ALA A 37 -26.81 34.18 -24.61
CA ALA A 37 -27.79 33.10 -24.71
C ALA A 37 -27.19 31.69 -24.51
N SER A 38 -25.86 31.57 -24.41
CA SER A 38 -25.14 30.30 -24.17
C SER A 38 -24.76 30.08 -22.68
N SER A 39 -25.42 30.79 -21.76
CA SER A 39 -25.34 30.48 -20.33
C SER A 39 -25.89 29.07 -20.08
N GLU A 40 -25.16 28.28 -19.31
CA GLU A 40 -25.58 26.94 -18.90
C GLU A 40 -26.00 26.95 -17.42
N MET A 41 -26.97 26.12 -17.07
CA MET A 41 -27.52 26.04 -15.71
C MET A 41 -27.36 24.63 -15.15
N LEU A 42 -26.77 24.56 -13.95
CA LEU A 42 -26.60 23.36 -13.16
C LEU A 42 -27.56 23.42 -11.98
N ALA A 43 -28.37 22.37 -11.81
CA ALA A 43 -29.34 22.31 -10.73
C ALA A 43 -28.64 22.13 -9.38
N TRP A 44 -27.63 21.25 -9.31
CA TRP A 44 -26.86 21.01 -8.09
C TRP A 44 -25.58 20.23 -8.39
N ALA A 45 -24.66 20.27 -7.44
CA ALA A 45 -23.58 19.30 -7.33
C ALA A 45 -23.40 18.84 -5.88
N SER A 46 -23.11 17.55 -5.69
CA SER A 46 -22.82 16.96 -4.39
C SER A 46 -21.60 16.06 -4.46
N ALA A 47 -20.83 16.03 -3.39
CA ALA A 47 -19.62 15.22 -3.28
C ALA A 47 -19.73 14.25 -2.09
N GLN A 48 -19.21 13.05 -2.28
CA GLN A 48 -19.24 11.99 -1.27
C GLN A 48 -18.03 11.07 -1.41
N ILE A 49 -17.49 10.63 -0.28
CA ILE A 49 -16.41 9.64 -0.23
C ILE A 49 -17.01 8.27 0.03
N HIS A 50 -16.51 7.26 -0.68
CA HIS A 50 -16.90 5.88 -0.43
C HIS A 50 -15.75 4.89 -0.66
N CYS A 51 -15.85 3.74 0.01
CA CYS A 51 -14.95 2.60 -0.18
C CYS A 51 -15.71 1.43 -0.81
N GLN A 52 -15.26 1.02 -1.99
CA GLN A 52 -15.75 -0.20 -2.64
C GLN A 52 -14.92 -1.40 -2.23
N PHE A 53 -15.60 -2.44 -1.80
CA PHE A 53 -15.06 -3.76 -1.55
C PHE A 53 -15.42 -4.71 -2.67
N HIS A 54 -14.41 -5.33 -3.26
CA HIS A 54 -14.59 -6.43 -4.20
C HIS A 54 -13.97 -7.69 -3.60
N ALA A 55 -14.74 -8.78 -3.65
CA ALA A 55 -14.28 -10.10 -3.30
C ALA A 55 -14.22 -10.98 -4.54
N SER A 56 -13.20 -11.83 -4.65
CA SER A 56 -13.12 -12.84 -5.69
C SER A 56 -14.10 -13.97 -5.39
N GLU A 57 -15.08 -14.16 -6.25
CA GLU A 57 -16.10 -15.22 -6.13
C GLU A 57 -15.48 -16.63 -6.03
N SER A 58 -14.31 -16.83 -6.63
CA SER A 58 -13.58 -18.11 -6.60
C SER A 58 -12.90 -18.44 -5.27
N ARG A 59 -12.63 -17.42 -4.44
CA ARG A 59 -11.82 -17.54 -3.22
C ARG A 59 -12.58 -17.17 -1.97
N VAL A 60 -13.50 -16.23 -2.06
CA VAL A 60 -14.23 -15.68 -0.92
C VAL A 60 -15.71 -16.05 -1.05
N ALA A 61 -16.22 -16.73 -0.04
CA ALA A 61 -17.65 -16.94 0.14
C ALA A 61 -18.18 -15.87 1.08
N LEU A 62 -18.78 -14.83 0.51
CA LEU A 62 -19.53 -13.85 1.28
C LEU A 62 -20.92 -14.40 1.59
N PRO A 63 -21.50 -14.07 2.77
CA PRO A 63 -22.91 -14.31 2.99
C PRO A 63 -23.72 -13.64 1.88
N PRO A 64 -24.85 -14.22 1.45
CA PRO A 64 -25.71 -13.59 0.45
C PRO A 64 -26.06 -12.18 0.95
N SER A 65 -25.64 -11.18 0.20
CA SER A 65 -25.96 -9.79 0.51
C SER A 65 -27.46 -9.61 0.41
N GLU A 66 -28.10 -9.10 1.46
CA GLU A 66 -29.48 -8.60 1.39
C GLU A 66 -29.63 -7.40 0.44
N ASP A 67 -28.52 -6.92 -0.14
CA ASP A 67 -28.45 -5.93 -1.24
C ASP A 67 -28.88 -6.49 -2.61
N SER A 68 -29.47 -7.68 -2.66
CA SER A 68 -30.31 -8.09 -3.80
C SER A 68 -31.69 -7.41 -3.78
N ARG A 69 -31.90 -6.40 -2.92
CA ARG A 69 -32.73 -5.27 -3.32
C ARG A 69 -31.91 -4.48 -4.34
N HIS A 70 -32.12 -4.75 -5.63
CA HIS A 70 -31.96 -3.69 -6.62
C HIS A 70 -32.54 -2.42 -5.99
N ASP A 71 -31.70 -1.43 -5.72
CA ASP A 71 -32.17 -0.15 -5.21
C ASP A 71 -33.22 0.31 -6.22
N VAL A 72 -34.50 0.20 -5.87
CA VAL A 72 -35.61 0.69 -6.71
C VAL A 72 -35.44 2.21 -6.94
N GLN A 73 -34.62 2.87 -6.12
CA GLN A 73 -34.15 4.25 -6.30
C GLN A 73 -32.95 4.43 -7.25
N ALA A 74 -32.14 3.40 -7.52
CA ALA A 74 -30.99 3.50 -8.43
C ALA A 74 -31.43 3.61 -9.90
N GLU A 75 -32.65 3.17 -10.23
CA GLU A 75 -33.29 3.35 -11.54
C GLU A 75 -33.68 4.81 -11.81
N ASN A 76 -33.92 5.61 -10.77
CA ASN A 76 -34.25 7.03 -10.93
C ASN A 76 -32.99 7.83 -11.29
N GLU A 77 -32.87 8.24 -12.56
CA GLU A 77 -31.71 8.96 -13.11
C GLU A 77 -31.35 10.27 -12.37
N THR A 78 -32.26 10.78 -11.53
CA THR A 78 -32.16 12.04 -10.78
C THR A 78 -31.77 11.91 -9.30
N VAL A 79 -31.58 10.68 -8.77
CA VAL A 79 -31.08 10.48 -7.40
C VAL A 79 -29.56 10.37 -7.38
N PHE A 80 -28.92 11.08 -6.45
CA PHE A 80 -27.47 10.96 -6.23
C PHE A 80 -27.14 9.61 -5.58
N VAL A 81 -26.60 8.70 -6.38
CA VAL A 81 -26.13 7.37 -5.96
C VAL A 81 -24.64 7.26 -6.30
N PRO A 82 -23.71 7.47 -5.35
CA PRO A 82 -22.27 7.61 -5.64
C PRO A 82 -21.65 6.32 -6.24
N ASN A 83 -22.16 5.17 -5.84
CA ASN A 83 -21.77 3.84 -6.29
C ASN A 83 -22.50 3.38 -7.57
N ARG A 84 -23.34 4.21 -8.20
CA ARG A 84 -24.11 3.82 -9.41
C ARG A 84 -23.19 3.31 -10.52
N GLY A 85 -23.43 2.09 -10.97
CA GLY A 85 -22.65 1.44 -12.03
C GLY A 85 -21.28 0.91 -11.58
N GLU A 86 -20.97 0.94 -10.28
CA GLU A 86 -19.79 0.26 -9.73
C GLU A 86 -20.14 -1.18 -9.32
N ARG A 87 -19.22 -2.10 -9.57
CA ARG A 87 -19.31 -3.47 -9.05
C ARG A 87 -18.80 -3.51 -7.61
N GLY A 88 -19.22 -4.50 -6.83
CA GLY A 88 -18.76 -4.69 -5.44
C GLY A 88 -19.70 -4.07 -4.40
N HIS A 89 -19.34 -4.23 -3.13
CA HIS A 89 -20.11 -3.77 -1.99
C HIS A 89 -19.55 -2.44 -1.47
N CYS A 90 -20.42 -1.45 -1.26
CA CYS A 90 -20.03 -0.22 -0.59
C CYS A 90 -19.97 -0.50 0.92
N ILE A 91 -18.75 -0.65 1.45
CA ILE A 91 -18.54 -1.00 2.87
C ILE A 91 -18.42 0.23 3.77
N LEU A 92 -18.20 1.39 3.18
CA LEU A 92 -17.98 2.64 3.89
C LEU A 92 -18.38 3.81 3.01
N SER A 93 -19.13 4.74 3.57
CA SER A 93 -19.50 5.98 2.89
C SER A 93 -19.64 7.13 3.87
N THR A 94 -19.16 8.31 3.50
CA THR A 94 -19.38 9.54 4.27
C THR A 94 -20.77 10.12 3.94
N PRO A 95 -21.32 11.02 4.76
CA PRO A 95 -22.49 11.79 4.36
C PRO A 95 -22.20 12.62 3.09
N PRO A 96 -23.16 12.74 2.16
CA PRO A 96 -23.00 13.58 0.98
C PRO A 96 -23.02 15.06 1.37
N LYS A 97 -22.11 15.86 0.80
CA LYS A 97 -22.07 17.32 0.97
C LYS A 97 -22.44 18.02 -0.32
N ILE A 98 -23.38 18.96 -0.25
CA ILE A 98 -23.80 19.78 -1.39
C ILE A 98 -22.74 20.87 -1.59
N LEU A 99 -22.24 21.00 -2.83
CA LEU A 99 -21.28 22.03 -3.21
C LEU A 99 -21.97 23.34 -3.60
N PHE A 100 -23.06 23.24 -4.37
CA PHE A 100 -23.92 24.35 -4.75
C PHE A 100 -25.31 23.84 -5.17
N CYS A 101 -26.25 24.78 -5.19
CA CYS A 101 -27.56 24.64 -5.83
C CYS A 101 -27.71 25.78 -6.85
N ASP A 102 -28.42 25.51 -7.95
CA ASP A 102 -28.81 26.48 -8.99
C ASP A 102 -27.66 27.40 -9.44
N LEU A 103 -26.63 26.79 -10.03
CA LEU A 103 -25.49 27.52 -10.55
C LEU A 103 -25.69 27.87 -12.03
N ARG A 104 -25.71 29.17 -12.34
CA ARG A 104 -25.58 29.70 -13.70
C ARG A 104 -24.11 30.04 -13.99
N LEU A 105 -23.64 29.61 -15.15
CA LEU A 105 -22.31 29.95 -15.68
C LEU A 105 -22.44 30.56 -17.07
N ASP A 106 -21.93 31.78 -17.23
CA ASP A 106 -21.84 32.44 -18.52
C ASP A 106 -20.67 31.91 -19.36
N PRO A 107 -20.67 32.11 -20.69
CA PRO A 107 -19.61 31.60 -21.56
C PRO A 107 -18.24 32.14 -21.16
N GLY A 108 -17.28 31.25 -20.95
CA GLY A 108 -15.93 31.58 -20.45
C GLY A 108 -15.83 31.73 -18.92
N GLU A 109 -16.95 31.69 -18.19
CA GLU A 109 -16.95 31.74 -16.73
C GLU A 109 -16.53 30.39 -16.14
N SER A 110 -15.77 30.47 -15.04
CA SER A 110 -15.42 29.32 -14.23
C SER A 110 -15.63 29.63 -12.75
N LYS A 111 -16.21 28.67 -12.01
CA LYS A 111 -16.31 28.73 -10.55
C LYS A 111 -15.66 27.52 -9.92
N THR A 112 -14.96 27.76 -8.81
CA THR A 112 -14.26 26.73 -8.05
C THR A 112 -14.85 26.65 -6.65
N TYR A 113 -15.16 25.44 -6.21
CA TYR A 113 -15.66 25.11 -4.89
C TYR A 113 -14.63 24.24 -4.15
N SER A 114 -14.49 24.44 -2.85
CA SER A 114 -13.64 23.61 -2.00
C SER A 114 -14.48 22.58 -1.25
N TYR A 115 -14.12 21.31 -1.40
CA TYR A 115 -14.67 20.19 -0.65
C TYR A 115 -13.66 19.74 0.40
N CYS A 116 -14.09 19.65 1.65
CA CYS A 116 -13.28 19.13 2.76
C CYS A 116 -14.10 18.12 3.57
N GLU A 117 -13.55 16.92 3.74
CA GLU A 117 -14.15 15.85 4.55
C GLU A 117 -13.08 15.00 5.23
N THR A 118 -13.33 14.62 6.49
CA THR A 118 -12.41 13.77 7.26
C THR A 118 -12.63 12.30 6.91
N LEU A 119 -11.55 11.59 6.55
CA LEU A 119 -11.61 10.18 6.22
C LEU A 119 -11.96 9.33 7.45
N PRO A 120 -12.93 8.42 7.36
CA PRO A 120 -13.24 7.53 8.46
C PRO A 120 -12.05 6.66 8.87
N VAL A 121 -11.81 6.62 10.17
CA VAL A 121 -10.71 5.93 10.85
C VAL A 121 -10.90 4.42 10.94
N ASP A 122 -12.15 3.95 10.91
CA ASP A 122 -12.50 2.54 11.10
C ASP A 122 -12.54 1.76 9.77
N GLY A 123 -12.20 2.43 8.66
CA GLY A 123 -12.14 1.83 7.33
C GLY A 123 -10.88 0.97 7.10
N PRO A 124 -10.93 -0.02 6.20
CA PRO A 124 -9.75 -0.78 5.80
C PRO A 124 -8.77 0.07 4.98
N PRO A 125 -7.47 -0.26 4.93
CA PRO A 125 -6.54 0.41 4.01
C PRO A 125 -6.87 0.10 2.55
N SER A 126 -6.45 0.97 1.65
CA SER A 126 -6.50 0.67 0.21
C SER A 126 -5.56 -0.47 -0.14
N PHE A 127 -6.12 -1.54 -0.72
CA PHE A 127 -5.39 -2.76 -1.03
C PHE A 127 -5.96 -3.42 -2.29
N ARG A 128 -5.08 -4.02 -3.08
CA ARG A 128 -5.43 -4.79 -4.29
C ARG A 128 -4.71 -6.14 -4.23
N GLY A 129 -5.38 -7.13 -3.65
CA GLY A 129 -4.90 -8.50 -3.54
C GLY A 129 -5.48 -9.41 -4.62
N GLN A 130 -5.25 -10.71 -4.43
CA GLN A 130 -5.82 -11.77 -5.27
C GLN A 130 -7.23 -12.16 -4.81
N ALA A 131 -7.50 -12.14 -3.50
CA ALA A 131 -8.80 -12.51 -2.95
C ALA A 131 -9.71 -11.30 -2.80
N VAL A 132 -9.17 -10.15 -2.37
CA VAL A 132 -9.98 -8.94 -2.15
C VAL A 132 -9.35 -7.66 -2.68
N LYS A 133 -10.19 -6.65 -2.90
CA LYS A 133 -9.78 -5.31 -3.30
C LYS A 133 -10.60 -4.26 -2.57
N TYR A 134 -9.92 -3.29 -1.94
CA TYR A 134 -10.51 -2.13 -1.28
C TYR A 134 -10.11 -0.86 -2.04
N VAL A 135 -11.09 -0.14 -2.59
CA VAL A 135 -10.86 1.04 -3.44
C VAL A 135 -11.62 2.24 -2.89
N TYR A 136 -10.90 3.31 -2.56
CA TYR A 136 -11.50 4.57 -2.13
C TYR A 136 -11.64 5.53 -3.30
N LYS A 137 -12.80 6.20 -3.35
CA LYS A 137 -13.12 7.19 -4.38
C LYS A 137 -13.86 8.37 -3.77
N LEU A 138 -13.52 9.57 -4.21
CA LEU A 138 -14.36 10.74 -4.08
C LEU A 138 -15.24 10.81 -5.32
N THR A 139 -16.55 10.81 -5.13
CA THR A 139 -17.53 10.90 -6.21
C THR A 139 -18.28 12.21 -6.12
N ILE A 140 -18.22 12.96 -7.22
CA ILE A 140 -18.91 14.24 -7.39
C ILE A 140 -20.02 14.02 -8.41
N GLY A 141 -21.26 14.09 -7.95
CA GLY A 141 -22.42 14.08 -8.82
C GLY A 141 -22.80 15.50 -9.20
N CYS A 142 -23.01 15.73 -10.50
CA CYS A 142 -23.48 17.00 -11.02
C CYS A 142 -24.71 16.75 -11.89
N GLN A 143 -25.71 17.61 -11.76
CA GLN A 143 -26.89 17.58 -12.62
C GLN A 143 -27.04 18.90 -13.39
N ARG A 144 -27.02 18.80 -14.73
CA ARG A 144 -27.46 19.90 -15.61
C ARG A 144 -28.98 19.92 -15.66
N VAL A 145 -29.59 21.10 -15.71
CA VAL A 145 -31.04 21.22 -15.82
C VAL A 145 -31.53 20.42 -17.03
N ASN A 146 -32.61 19.64 -16.84
CA ASN A 146 -33.19 18.74 -17.85
C ASN A 146 -32.23 17.66 -18.39
N SER A 147 -31.21 17.27 -17.62
CA SER A 147 -30.26 16.21 -18.00
C SER A 147 -30.07 15.20 -16.86
N PRO A 148 -29.68 13.95 -17.16
CA PRO A 148 -29.38 12.96 -16.13
C PRO A 148 -28.13 13.35 -15.33
N ILE A 149 -28.01 12.81 -14.11
CA ILE A 149 -26.82 13.02 -13.29
C ILE A 149 -25.61 12.39 -13.97
N LYS A 150 -24.50 13.13 -14.00
CA LYS A 150 -23.19 12.58 -14.35
C LYS A 150 -22.30 12.55 -13.10
N LEU A 151 -21.53 11.48 -12.96
CA LEU A 151 -20.68 11.21 -11.80
C LEU A 151 -19.20 11.30 -12.19
N LEU A 152 -18.50 12.27 -11.62
CA LEU A 152 -17.04 12.38 -11.69
C LEU A 152 -16.43 11.62 -10.51
N ARG A 153 -15.43 10.77 -10.77
CA ARG A 153 -14.80 9.93 -9.74
C ARG A 153 -13.32 10.21 -9.67
N VAL A 154 -12.83 10.56 -8.49
CA VAL A 154 -11.42 10.77 -8.19
C VAL A 154 -10.95 9.66 -7.25
N PRO A 155 -10.20 8.66 -7.74
CA PRO A 155 -9.66 7.62 -6.89
C PRO A 155 -8.55 8.18 -5.99
N PHE A 156 -8.44 7.65 -4.79
CA PHE A 156 -7.33 7.94 -3.89
C PHE A 156 -7.00 6.71 -3.03
N ARG A 157 -5.87 6.75 -2.36
CA ARG A 157 -5.35 5.65 -1.55
C ARG A 157 -5.38 6.05 -0.08
N VAL A 158 -5.85 5.14 0.75
CA VAL A 158 -5.89 5.29 2.21
C VAL A 158 -4.88 4.36 2.86
N LEU A 159 -4.06 4.92 3.74
CA LEU A 159 -3.15 4.20 4.63
C LEU A 159 -3.74 4.20 6.04
N VAL A 160 -3.65 3.06 6.73
CA VAL A 160 -4.15 2.91 8.10
C VAL A 160 -2.97 2.63 9.02
N LEU A 161 -2.81 3.46 10.04
CA LEU A 161 -1.86 3.25 11.13
C LEU A 161 -2.64 2.90 12.40
N HIS A 162 -2.60 1.63 12.78
CA HIS A 162 -3.23 1.15 14.00
C HIS A 162 -2.52 1.72 15.24
N GLY A 163 -3.28 2.21 16.22
CA GLY A 163 -2.77 2.82 17.46
C GLY A 163 -2.68 4.35 17.45
N LEU A 164 -3.04 5.03 16.35
CA LEU A 164 -3.10 6.50 16.29
C LEU A 164 -4.08 7.12 17.28
N LYS A 165 -5.18 6.44 17.63
CA LYS A 165 -6.20 6.92 18.57
C LYS A 165 -5.78 6.83 20.04
N ASP A 166 -4.93 5.86 20.37
CA ASP A 166 -4.58 5.50 21.75
C ASP A 166 -3.25 6.12 22.21
N TYR A 167 -2.52 6.77 21.30
CA TYR A 167 -1.23 7.35 21.63
C TYR A 167 -1.41 8.72 22.29
N GLN A 168 -1.53 8.69 23.61
CA GLN A 168 -1.14 9.83 24.43
C GLN A 168 0.39 9.87 24.42
N CYS A 169 0.96 10.94 23.89
CA CYS A 169 2.40 11.20 24.03
C CYS A 169 2.76 11.01 25.52
N PRO A 170 3.82 10.27 25.88
CA PRO A 170 4.31 10.28 27.25
C PRO A 170 4.50 11.74 27.65
N GLN A 171 3.77 12.23 28.64
CA GLN A 171 4.03 13.52 29.30
C GLN A 171 5.32 13.45 30.14
N ASP A 172 6.33 12.70 29.70
CA ASP A 172 7.61 12.65 30.37
C ASP A 172 8.53 13.70 29.77
N GLU A 173 8.60 14.79 30.54
CA GLU A 173 9.59 15.85 30.55
C GLU A 173 9.66 16.77 29.31
N ALA A 174 9.13 17.97 29.52
CA ALA A 174 9.54 19.18 28.84
C ALA A 174 11.08 19.35 28.90
N VAL A 175 11.82 18.85 27.91
CA VAL A 175 13.26 19.15 27.73
C VAL A 175 13.63 19.48 26.28
N ALA A 176 12.66 19.69 25.40
CA ALA A 176 12.95 20.47 24.20
C ALA A 176 12.83 21.96 24.59
N PRO A 177 13.89 22.77 24.51
CA PRO A 177 13.75 24.21 24.71
C PRO A 177 12.77 24.70 23.64
N SER A 178 11.60 25.17 24.09
CA SER A 178 10.62 25.85 23.24
C SER A 178 11.34 27.03 22.58
N ASN A 179 11.58 26.90 21.29
CA ASN A 179 12.39 27.85 20.54
C ASN A 179 11.68 29.22 20.55
N PRO A 180 12.24 30.24 21.22
CA PRO A 180 11.58 31.53 21.40
C PRO A 180 11.46 32.35 20.10
N PHE A 181 11.99 31.84 18.99
CA PHE A 181 11.88 32.43 17.65
C PHE A 181 10.82 31.77 16.76
N LEU A 182 10.19 30.68 17.22
CA LEU A 182 9.06 30.08 16.53
C LEU A 182 7.78 30.60 17.19
N GLU A 183 7.03 31.42 16.47
CA GLU A 183 5.66 31.75 16.87
C GLU A 183 4.88 30.43 16.95
N GLU A 184 4.33 30.11 18.13
CA GLU A 184 3.33 29.06 18.24
C GLU A 184 2.13 29.51 17.41
N GLU A 185 2.02 29.00 16.17
CA GLU A 185 0.81 29.17 15.38
C GLU A 185 -0.34 28.47 16.13
N GLU A 186 -1.01 29.20 17.02
CA GLU A 186 -2.20 28.76 17.76
C GLU A 186 -3.38 28.41 16.82
N GLY A 187 -3.20 28.50 15.49
CA GLY A 187 -4.17 28.13 14.47
C GLY A 187 -3.74 27.03 13.49
N ALA A 188 -2.56 26.41 13.63
CA ALA A 188 -2.09 25.41 12.67
C ALA A 188 -3.04 24.19 12.66
N LYS A 189 -3.76 24.06 11.53
CA LYS A 189 -4.86 23.12 11.27
C LYS A 189 -4.57 21.73 11.86
N LYS A 190 -5.57 21.18 12.56
CA LYS A 190 -5.61 19.83 13.18
C LYS A 190 -5.04 18.72 12.26
N ASP A 191 -5.06 18.96 10.97
CA ASP A 191 -4.66 18.12 9.84
C ASP A 191 -3.14 17.88 9.79
N SER A 192 -2.31 18.90 10.05
CA SER A 192 -0.85 18.73 10.13
C SER A 192 -0.49 17.86 11.33
N ARG A 193 -1.14 18.10 12.48
CA ARG A 193 -0.86 17.43 13.75
C ARG A 193 -1.02 15.91 13.68
N LEU A 194 -1.99 15.39 12.90
CA LEU A 194 -2.18 13.94 12.76
C LEU A 194 -1.08 13.29 11.91
N ALA A 195 -0.67 13.93 10.81
CA ALA A 195 0.41 13.43 9.97
C ALA A 195 1.77 13.52 10.69
N ASP A 196 1.97 14.58 11.47
CA ASP A 196 3.17 14.79 12.28
C ASP A 196 3.25 13.75 13.40
N LEU A 197 2.15 13.57 14.16
CA LEU A 197 2.04 12.52 15.18
C LEU A 197 2.25 11.13 14.56
N ALA A 198 1.60 10.82 13.44
CA ALA A 198 1.80 9.54 12.75
C ALA A 198 3.28 9.35 12.35
N THR A 199 3.96 10.41 11.92
CA THR A 199 5.38 10.36 11.57
C THR A 199 6.24 10.09 12.81
N GLU A 200 5.97 10.75 13.94
CA GLU A 200 6.64 10.50 15.23
C GLU A 200 6.45 9.05 15.71
N LEU A 201 5.22 8.53 15.65
CA LEU A 201 4.90 7.14 15.98
C LEU A 201 5.67 6.14 15.13
N LEU A 202 5.67 6.39 13.82
CA LEU A 202 6.41 5.56 12.88
C LEU A 202 7.90 5.61 13.17
N MET A 203 8.46 6.80 13.44
CA MET A 203 9.87 6.94 13.83
C MET A 203 10.19 6.19 15.13
N ALA A 204 9.36 6.32 16.17
CA ALA A 204 9.55 5.62 17.44
C ALA A 204 9.44 4.09 17.30
N ALA A 205 8.51 3.60 16.49
CA ALA A 205 8.33 2.17 16.23
C ALA A 205 9.45 1.57 15.36
N THR A 206 9.98 2.35 14.43
CA THR A 206 10.99 1.91 13.45
C THR A 206 12.44 2.21 13.85
N SER A 207 12.69 3.06 14.86
CA SER A 207 14.05 3.36 15.31
C SER A 207 14.65 2.26 16.19
N ARG A 208 13.81 1.43 16.82
CA ARG A 208 14.24 0.33 17.69
C ARG A 208 15.00 -0.73 16.89
N ARG A 209 16.33 -0.77 17.07
CA ARG A 209 17.20 -1.80 16.48
C ARG A 209 17.47 -2.89 17.52
N SER A 210 17.25 -4.13 17.13
CA SER A 210 17.60 -5.30 17.92
C SER A 210 18.18 -6.35 16.99
N LEU A 211 19.37 -6.85 17.33
CA LEU A 211 20.03 -7.89 16.56
C LEU A 211 19.32 -9.22 16.80
N HIS A 212 18.68 -9.74 15.77
CA HIS A 212 18.10 -11.08 15.78
C HIS A 212 19.03 -12.00 15.00
N LEU A 213 19.55 -13.02 15.68
CA LEU A 213 20.45 -14.03 15.12
C LEU A 213 19.69 -15.36 15.01
N TYR A 214 19.73 -15.95 13.83
CA TYR A 214 19.08 -17.21 13.51
C TYR A 214 20.12 -18.22 13.02
N ASN A 215 20.09 -19.42 13.58
CA ASN A 215 20.95 -20.51 13.12
C ASN A 215 20.23 -21.27 12.00
N ILE A 216 20.83 -21.27 10.81
CA ILE A 216 20.31 -21.99 9.65
C ILE A 216 20.96 -23.36 9.64
N SER A 217 20.14 -24.39 9.74
CA SER A 217 20.57 -25.79 9.70
C SER A 217 19.73 -26.57 8.71
N ASN A 218 20.36 -27.54 8.06
CA ASN A 218 19.72 -28.55 7.24
C ASN A 218 19.73 -29.88 8.03
N SER A 219 18.98 -30.88 7.57
CA SER A 219 18.96 -32.26 8.09
C SER A 219 20.35 -32.87 8.35
N ARG A 220 21.39 -32.41 7.64
CA ARG A 220 22.77 -32.89 7.77
C ARG A 220 23.67 -32.09 8.72
N GLY A 221 23.28 -30.88 9.15
CA GLY A 221 24.18 -30.00 9.89
C GLY A 221 23.94 -28.51 9.70
N LYS A 222 24.81 -27.69 10.28
CA LYS A 222 24.69 -26.21 10.25
C LYS A 222 25.15 -25.69 8.89
N VAL A 223 24.34 -24.83 8.26
CA VAL A 223 24.70 -24.15 7.00
C VAL A 223 25.35 -22.80 7.29
N GLY A 224 24.81 -22.07 8.26
CA GLY A 224 25.33 -20.75 8.62
C GLY A 224 24.43 -20.05 9.63
N THR A 225 24.71 -18.77 9.85
CA THR A 225 23.91 -17.91 10.70
C THR A 225 23.39 -16.73 9.91
N PHE A 226 22.14 -16.37 10.13
CA PHE A 226 21.50 -15.20 9.53
C PHE A 226 21.26 -14.17 10.62
N CYS A 227 21.53 -12.91 10.32
CA CYS A 227 21.22 -11.82 11.22
C CYS A 227 20.48 -10.67 10.54
N ILE A 228 19.56 -10.09 11.30
CA ILE A 228 18.75 -8.94 10.92
C ILE A 228 18.63 -8.00 12.12
N PHE A 229 18.74 -6.69 11.88
CA PHE A 229 18.79 -5.68 12.94
C PHE A 229 17.41 -5.14 13.34
N LYS A 230 16.36 -5.57 12.64
CA LYS A 230 15.01 -5.01 12.76
C LYS A 230 13.97 -6.03 12.33
N ALA A 231 12.83 -6.04 13.03
CA ALA A 231 11.67 -6.87 12.67
C ALA A 231 10.46 -6.05 12.19
N VAL A 232 10.52 -4.72 12.38
CA VAL A 232 9.43 -3.78 12.07
C VAL A 232 9.94 -2.70 11.11
N TYR A 233 9.48 -2.72 9.87
CA TYR A 233 9.88 -1.79 8.81
C TYR A 233 8.73 -0.83 8.46
N LYS A 234 9.02 0.29 7.83
CA LYS A 234 8.00 1.13 7.16
C LYS A 234 8.06 0.92 5.65
N ILE A 235 6.95 1.18 4.97
CA ILE A 235 6.92 1.20 3.51
C ILE A 235 7.95 2.22 2.97
N GLY A 236 8.76 1.79 1.99
CA GLY A 236 9.86 2.58 1.43
C GLY A 236 11.21 2.40 2.14
N GLU A 237 11.30 1.59 3.19
CA GLU A 237 12.60 1.18 3.74
C GLU A 237 13.19 -0.02 3.02
N ASP A 238 14.50 -0.17 3.18
CA ASP A 238 15.26 -1.32 2.73
C ASP A 238 15.48 -2.30 3.89
N ILE A 239 15.20 -3.58 3.61
CA ILE A 239 15.46 -4.68 4.53
C ILE A 239 16.88 -5.18 4.26
N VAL A 240 17.77 -4.94 5.21
CA VAL A 240 19.15 -5.42 5.15
C VAL A 240 19.33 -6.60 6.09
N GLY A 241 19.83 -7.71 5.56
CA GLY A 241 20.18 -8.90 6.30
C GLY A 241 21.57 -9.38 5.92
N THR A 242 22.30 -10.01 6.86
CA THR A 242 23.63 -10.57 6.57
C THR A 242 23.70 -12.03 6.96
N PHE A 243 24.34 -12.83 6.11
CA PHE A 243 24.62 -14.23 6.33
C PHE A 243 26.09 -14.42 6.67
N ASN A 244 26.36 -15.28 7.65
CA ASN A 244 27.68 -15.76 7.95
C ASN A 244 27.72 -17.29 7.81
N PHE A 245 28.47 -17.76 6.80
CA PHE A 245 28.68 -19.17 6.50
C PHE A 245 30.03 -19.68 7.02
N SER A 246 30.81 -18.85 7.75
CA SER A 246 32.14 -19.25 8.26
C SER A 246 32.11 -20.44 9.21
N GLU A 247 30.99 -20.61 9.93
CA GLU A 247 30.77 -21.69 10.91
C GLU A 247 29.83 -22.78 10.37
N GLY A 248 29.64 -22.84 9.05
CA GLY A 248 28.80 -23.85 8.41
C GLY A 248 29.56 -25.15 8.15
N ASP A 249 28.99 -26.28 8.58
CA ASP A 249 29.49 -27.61 8.23
C ASP A 249 29.15 -27.97 6.77
N ILE A 250 28.06 -27.41 6.26
CA ILE A 250 27.55 -27.67 4.90
C ILE A 250 27.74 -26.43 4.03
N PRO A 251 28.38 -26.55 2.85
CA PRO A 251 28.56 -25.40 1.98
C PRO A 251 27.23 -25.01 1.30
N CYS A 252 26.89 -23.74 1.48
CA CYS A 252 25.85 -23.02 0.73
C CYS A 252 26.38 -22.75 -0.69
N LEU A 253 25.63 -23.16 -1.72
CA LEU A 253 25.96 -22.88 -3.13
C LEU A 253 25.29 -21.60 -3.59
N GLN A 254 24.00 -21.47 -3.27
CA GLN A 254 23.20 -20.30 -3.61
C GLN A 254 22.11 -20.08 -2.55
N TYR A 255 21.73 -18.82 -2.38
CA TYR A 255 20.53 -18.46 -1.66
C TYR A 255 19.68 -17.46 -2.45
N LEU A 256 18.37 -17.52 -2.25
CA LEU A 256 17.38 -16.59 -2.76
C LEU A 256 16.56 -16.05 -1.57
N VAL A 257 16.42 -14.73 -1.50
CA VAL A 257 15.56 -14.06 -0.53
C VAL A 257 14.47 -13.32 -1.28
N SER A 258 13.22 -13.63 -0.96
CA SER A 258 12.03 -13.01 -1.53
C SER A 258 11.25 -12.28 -0.46
N LEU A 259 11.01 -10.98 -0.66
CA LEU A 259 10.06 -10.21 0.13
C LEU A 259 8.64 -10.50 -0.35
N GLN A 260 7.84 -11.13 0.50
CA GLN A 260 6.50 -11.61 0.14
C GLN A 260 5.43 -11.08 1.09
N THR A 261 4.24 -10.92 0.53
CA THR A 261 3.01 -10.73 1.30
C THR A 261 2.18 -12.00 1.28
N GLU A 262 1.66 -12.34 2.44
CA GLU A 262 0.79 -13.48 2.72
C GLU A 262 -0.64 -12.95 2.91
N GLU A 263 -1.51 -13.20 1.94
CA GLU A 263 -2.94 -12.86 1.97
C GLU A 263 -3.75 -14.10 2.39
N ARG A 264 -4.22 -14.09 3.64
CA ARG A 264 -5.00 -15.18 4.25
C ARG A 264 -6.45 -14.78 4.43
N ILE A 265 -7.36 -15.56 3.86
CA ILE A 265 -8.81 -15.40 4.03
C ILE A 265 -9.23 -16.05 5.35
N GLN A 266 -10.04 -15.36 6.13
CA GLN A 266 -10.60 -15.87 7.39
C GLN A 266 -11.49 -17.09 7.13
N GLU A 267 -11.41 -18.10 7.99
CA GLU A 267 -12.04 -19.42 7.78
C GLU A 267 -13.55 -19.33 7.53
N ALA A 268 -14.23 -18.37 8.16
CA ALA A 268 -15.67 -18.14 7.98
C ALA A 268 -16.06 -17.69 6.56
N PHE A 269 -15.14 -17.09 5.81
CA PHE A 269 -15.37 -16.54 4.48
C PHE A 269 -14.60 -17.28 3.39
N GLN A 270 -13.98 -18.42 3.71
CA GLN A 270 -13.30 -19.25 2.72
C GLN A 270 -14.32 -19.95 1.83
N HIS A 271 -14.12 -19.88 0.52
CA HIS A 271 -14.97 -20.61 -0.42
C HIS A 271 -14.77 -22.13 -0.33
N ARG A 272 -13.54 -22.58 0.01
CA ARG A 272 -13.27 -23.98 0.37
C ARG A 272 -12.43 -24.02 1.64
N ARG A 273 -12.82 -24.87 2.59
CA ARG A 273 -12.05 -25.07 3.83
C ARG A 273 -10.64 -25.54 3.50
N GLY A 274 -9.65 -24.89 4.12
CA GLY A 274 -8.24 -25.21 3.87
C GLY A 274 -7.70 -24.65 2.56
N GLN A 275 -8.32 -23.59 2.01
CA GLN A 275 -7.80 -22.89 0.84
C GLN A 275 -6.35 -22.44 1.05
N PRO A 276 -5.48 -22.63 0.04
CA PRO A 276 -4.09 -22.23 0.15
C PRO A 276 -3.99 -20.71 0.28
N VAL A 277 -3.01 -20.29 1.08
CA VAL A 277 -2.72 -18.88 1.30
C VAL A 277 -2.16 -18.27 0.01
N SER A 278 -2.54 -17.02 -0.27
CA SER A 278 -2.13 -16.34 -1.49
C SER A 278 -0.84 -15.55 -1.24
N TYR A 279 0.21 -15.85 -2.00
CA TYR A 279 1.49 -15.15 -1.89
C TYR A 279 1.67 -14.18 -3.05
N SER A 280 2.16 -12.97 -2.75
CA SER A 280 2.60 -11.99 -3.75
C SER A 280 4.03 -11.56 -3.43
N THR A 281 4.93 -11.66 -4.41
CA THR A 281 6.34 -11.27 -4.23
C THR A 281 6.56 -9.83 -4.72
N HIS A 282 7.24 -9.03 -3.90
CA HIS A 282 7.48 -7.60 -4.15
C HIS A 282 8.91 -7.30 -4.57
N ALA A 283 9.89 -8.00 -3.97
CA ALA A 283 11.30 -7.88 -4.29
C ALA A 283 12.01 -9.24 -4.12
N ARG A 284 13.09 -9.46 -4.86
CA ARG A 284 13.91 -10.68 -4.81
C ARG A 284 15.38 -10.33 -4.86
N HIS A 285 16.19 -11.09 -4.14
CA HIS A 285 17.65 -11.00 -4.18
C HIS A 285 18.22 -12.41 -4.22
N GLN A 286 19.12 -12.67 -5.16
CA GLN A 286 19.71 -13.99 -5.39
C GLN A 286 21.23 -13.84 -5.49
N GLU A 287 21.96 -14.70 -4.79
CA GLU A 287 23.42 -14.67 -4.79
C GLU A 287 24.01 -16.07 -4.64
N SER A 288 25.10 -16.33 -5.36
CA SER A 288 25.87 -17.56 -5.23
C SER A 288 26.86 -17.43 -4.07
N CYS A 289 26.75 -18.31 -3.07
CA CYS A 289 27.48 -18.27 -1.79
C CYS A 289 28.66 -19.27 -1.72
N LEU A 290 28.97 -19.99 -2.80
CA LEU A 290 30.04 -21.01 -2.79
C LEU A 290 31.40 -20.39 -2.40
N HIS A 291 32.02 -20.92 -1.34
CA HIS A 291 33.28 -20.45 -0.74
C HIS A 291 33.24 -19.03 -0.15
N THR A 292 32.07 -18.43 0.00
CA THR A 292 31.93 -17.11 0.62
C THR A 292 31.70 -17.25 2.12
N SER A 293 32.51 -16.57 2.94
CA SER A 293 32.36 -16.61 4.40
C SER A 293 31.21 -15.74 4.89
N ARG A 294 30.97 -14.58 4.27
CA ARG A 294 29.92 -13.63 4.65
C ARG A 294 29.30 -12.96 3.44
N THR A 295 27.97 -12.87 3.42
CA THR A 295 27.22 -12.13 2.39
C THR A 295 26.16 -11.24 3.02
N SER A 296 25.59 -10.34 2.22
CA SER A 296 24.50 -9.47 2.65
C SER A 296 23.57 -9.15 1.50
N PHE A 297 22.29 -8.99 1.80
CA PHE A 297 21.30 -8.53 0.84
C PHE A 297 20.62 -7.24 1.30
N SER A 298 20.07 -6.51 0.34
CA SER A 298 19.15 -5.39 0.57
C SER A 298 17.90 -5.60 -0.28
N LEU A 299 16.72 -5.60 0.36
CA LEU A 299 15.43 -5.74 -0.31
C LEU A 299 14.58 -4.48 -0.08
N PRO A 300 14.29 -3.68 -1.12
CA PRO A 300 13.48 -2.47 -0.97
C PRO A 300 12.00 -2.83 -0.80
N ILE A 301 11.33 -2.20 0.16
CA ILE A 301 9.87 -2.31 0.34
C ILE A 301 9.18 -1.28 -0.57
N PRO A 302 8.41 -1.68 -1.60
CA PRO A 302 7.86 -0.73 -2.56
C PRO A 302 6.85 0.24 -1.93
N LEU A 303 6.95 1.53 -2.27
CA LEU A 303 6.04 2.60 -1.81
C LEU A 303 4.56 2.38 -2.22
N SER A 304 4.33 1.62 -3.29
CA SER A 304 3.00 1.25 -3.79
C SER A 304 2.32 0.12 -2.99
N SER A 305 3.06 -0.61 -2.15
CA SER A 305 2.55 -1.77 -1.42
C SER A 305 1.72 -1.37 -0.20
N ALA A 306 0.70 -2.16 0.15
CA ALA A 306 -0.09 -1.92 1.36
C ALA A 306 0.64 -2.42 2.62
N PRO A 307 0.52 -1.73 3.78
CA PRO A 307 1.08 -2.20 5.03
C PRO A 307 0.37 -3.48 5.48
N GLY A 308 0.91 -4.18 6.48
CA GLY A 308 0.22 -5.32 7.08
C GLY A 308 -1.08 -4.86 7.76
N PHE A 309 -2.19 -5.54 7.47
CA PHE A 309 -3.50 -5.22 8.06
C PHE A 309 -4.34 -6.48 8.26
N SER A 310 -5.39 -6.37 9.08
CA SER A 310 -6.37 -7.44 9.25
C SER A 310 -7.78 -6.85 9.27
N THR A 311 -8.66 -7.42 8.47
CA THR A 311 -10.11 -7.19 8.50
C THR A 311 -10.83 -8.45 8.97
N ASN A 312 -12.15 -8.38 9.05
CA ASN A 312 -13.03 -9.53 9.29
C ASN A 312 -12.98 -10.59 8.19
N ILE A 313 -12.53 -10.24 6.98
CA ILE A 313 -12.54 -11.15 5.81
C ILE A 313 -11.12 -11.63 5.46
N VAL A 314 -10.12 -10.74 5.50
CA VAL A 314 -8.76 -11.04 5.06
C VAL A 314 -7.72 -10.52 6.06
N SER A 315 -6.58 -11.20 6.14
CA SER A 315 -5.38 -10.73 6.80
C SER A 315 -4.22 -10.69 5.83
N LEU A 316 -3.51 -9.57 5.78
CA LEU A 316 -2.30 -9.39 5.00
C LEU A 316 -1.10 -9.31 5.94
N LYS A 317 -0.19 -10.27 5.84
CA LYS A 317 1.07 -10.31 6.60
C LYS A 317 2.27 -10.23 5.67
N TRP A 318 3.40 -9.79 6.20
CA TRP A 318 4.65 -9.70 5.46
C TRP A 318 5.64 -10.76 5.94
N ARG A 319 6.40 -11.34 5.03
CA ARG A 319 7.43 -12.34 5.34
C ARG A 319 8.62 -12.24 4.38
N LEU A 320 9.79 -12.61 4.88
CA LEU A 320 10.94 -12.95 4.06
C LEU A 320 10.94 -14.46 3.83
N HIS A 321 10.85 -14.86 2.57
CA HIS A 321 10.96 -16.25 2.15
C HIS A 321 12.39 -16.49 1.66
N PHE A 322 13.09 -17.40 2.32
CA PHE A 322 14.43 -17.81 1.98
C PHE A 322 14.39 -19.18 1.33
N GLU A 323 15.12 -19.33 0.23
CA GLU A 323 15.37 -20.62 -0.41
C GLU A 323 16.89 -20.81 -0.47
N PHE A 324 17.37 -21.92 0.06
CA PHE A 324 18.79 -22.26 0.09
C PHE A 324 19.06 -23.46 -0.79
N VAL A 325 20.22 -23.43 -1.42
CA VAL A 325 20.75 -24.48 -2.27
C VAL A 325 22.08 -24.90 -1.64
N THR A 326 22.15 -26.13 -1.13
CA THR A 326 23.29 -26.65 -0.37
C THR A 326 23.88 -27.88 -1.02
N SER A 327 25.19 -28.08 -0.90
CA SER A 327 25.84 -29.30 -1.38
C SER A 327 25.44 -30.52 -0.56
N ARG A 328 25.34 -31.69 -1.21
CA ARG A 328 25.32 -33.00 -0.53
C ARG A 328 26.70 -33.47 -0.13
N GLU A 329 27.71 -33.12 -0.92
CA GLU A 329 29.09 -33.44 -0.61
C GLU A 329 29.64 -32.43 0.40
N ALA A 330 30.10 -32.93 1.55
CA ALA A 330 30.94 -32.16 2.45
C ALA A 330 32.18 -31.73 1.67
N SER A 331 32.55 -30.46 1.76
CA SER A 331 33.72 -29.90 1.09
C SER A 331 34.96 -30.74 1.36
N GLN A 332 35.29 -31.67 0.47
CA GLN A 332 36.65 -32.15 0.37
C GLN A 332 37.46 -30.91 0.04
N ARG A 333 38.27 -30.44 1.00
CA ARG A 333 39.35 -29.50 0.70
C ARG A 333 40.08 -30.09 -0.49
N GLN A 334 39.96 -29.47 -1.66
CA GLN A 334 40.75 -29.88 -2.82
C GLN A 334 42.21 -29.70 -2.41
N VAL A 335 42.83 -30.81 -2.03
CA VAL A 335 44.27 -30.89 -1.85
C VAL A 335 44.83 -30.55 -3.23
N PRO A 336 45.78 -29.60 -3.35
CA PRO A 336 46.48 -29.41 -4.61
C PRO A 336 47.00 -30.77 -5.08
N PRO A 337 46.90 -31.12 -6.38
CA PRO A 337 47.47 -32.37 -6.83
C PRO A 337 48.95 -32.41 -6.41
N GLU A 338 49.31 -33.35 -5.52
CA GLU A 338 50.70 -33.66 -5.20
C GLU A 338 51.32 -34.33 -6.43
N GLY A 339 51.67 -33.52 -7.40
CA GLY A 339 52.43 -33.89 -8.59
C GLY A 339 53.61 -32.94 -8.76
N PRO A 340 54.72 -33.40 -9.37
CA PRO A 340 55.87 -32.54 -9.63
C PRO A 340 55.43 -31.31 -10.45
N PRO A 341 56.14 -30.17 -10.32
CA PRO A 341 55.79 -28.93 -11.00
C PRO A 341 56.00 -29.11 -12.51
N SER A 342 54.99 -29.65 -13.19
CA SER A 342 54.90 -29.59 -14.64
C SER A 342 54.34 -28.22 -15.01
N GLU A 343 54.95 -27.60 -16.01
CA GLU A 343 54.76 -26.21 -16.45
C GLU A 343 53.36 -25.85 -16.99
N GLU A 344 52.36 -26.70 -16.81
CA GLU A 344 50.97 -26.44 -17.17
C GLU A 344 50.21 -26.00 -15.93
N ALA A 345 50.04 -24.68 -15.80
CA ALA A 345 49.21 -24.04 -14.80
C ALA A 345 47.95 -24.87 -14.52
N SER A 346 47.84 -25.41 -13.30
CA SER A 346 46.70 -26.21 -12.87
C SER A 346 45.42 -25.44 -13.18
N ARG A 347 44.70 -25.83 -14.25
CA ARG A 347 43.44 -25.18 -14.63
C ARG A 347 42.39 -25.63 -13.64
N TRP A 348 41.96 -24.71 -12.79
CA TRP A 348 40.76 -24.88 -11.99
C TRP A 348 39.57 -25.08 -12.93
N LEU A 349 39.08 -26.32 -13.01
CA LEU A 349 37.87 -26.67 -13.74
C LEU A 349 36.70 -26.68 -12.74
N GLY A 350 35.60 -26.01 -13.11
CA GLY A 350 34.36 -26.12 -12.36
C GLY A 350 33.83 -27.55 -12.40
N VAL A 351 33.19 -27.99 -11.31
CA VAL A 351 32.57 -29.31 -11.25
C VAL A 351 31.42 -29.37 -12.26
N GLU A 352 31.40 -30.37 -13.15
CA GLU A 352 30.38 -30.49 -14.20
C GLU A 352 29.01 -30.92 -13.65
N GLN A 353 28.99 -31.69 -12.57
CA GLN A 353 27.76 -32.19 -11.95
C GLN A 353 27.94 -32.24 -10.43
N MET A 354 27.02 -31.62 -9.70
CA MET A 354 27.09 -31.49 -8.25
C MET A 354 25.75 -31.88 -7.64
N ASP A 355 25.80 -32.71 -6.60
CA ASP A 355 24.59 -33.14 -5.89
C ASP A 355 24.16 -32.07 -4.88
N VAL A 356 22.87 -31.71 -4.94
CA VAL A 356 22.33 -30.52 -4.26
C VAL A 356 21.07 -30.86 -3.49
N ASP A 357 20.88 -30.20 -2.34
CA ASP A 357 19.60 -30.12 -1.64
C ASP A 357 19.10 -28.70 -1.52
N THR A 358 17.78 -28.58 -1.65
CA THR A 358 17.06 -27.33 -1.44
C THR A 358 16.18 -27.40 -0.21
N PHE A 359 16.14 -26.30 0.54
CA PHE A 359 15.19 -26.14 1.63
C PHE A 359 14.78 -24.67 1.73
N SER A 360 13.63 -24.42 2.35
CA SER A 360 13.10 -23.08 2.52
C SER A 360 12.92 -22.71 3.99
N TRP A 361 12.99 -21.42 4.27
CA TRP A 361 12.76 -20.86 5.60
C TRP A 361 11.97 -19.57 5.48
N ASP A 362 11.03 -19.34 6.40
CA ASP A 362 10.18 -18.16 6.42
C ASP A 362 10.40 -17.36 7.69
N LEU A 363 10.66 -16.06 7.55
CA LEU A 363 10.76 -15.12 8.65
C LEU A 363 9.65 -14.06 8.55
N PRO A 364 8.66 -14.06 9.47
CA PRO A 364 7.64 -13.02 9.50
C PRO A 364 8.24 -11.67 9.90
N ILE A 365 7.79 -10.61 9.22
CA ILE A 365 8.16 -9.23 9.52
C ILE A 365 6.92 -8.36 9.60
N LYS A 366 7.00 -7.23 10.29
CA LYS A 366 5.91 -6.24 10.34
C LYS A 366 6.27 -5.07 9.45
N VAL A 367 5.37 -4.70 8.54
CA VAL A 367 5.50 -3.52 7.70
C VAL A 367 4.40 -2.52 8.03
N LEU A 368 4.82 -1.34 8.47
CA LEU A 368 3.98 -0.20 8.84
C LEU A 368 3.78 0.75 7.65
N PRO A 369 2.72 1.57 7.66
CA PRO A 369 2.54 2.64 6.68
C PRO A 369 3.69 3.66 6.73
N THR A 370 3.73 4.53 5.72
CA THR A 370 4.67 5.63 5.62
C THR A 370 3.91 6.96 5.56
N ASN A 371 4.65 8.07 5.52
CA ASN A 371 4.05 9.38 5.36
C ASN A 371 3.27 9.45 4.03
N PRO A 372 2.01 9.93 4.03
CA PRO A 372 1.16 9.99 2.83
C PRO A 372 1.81 10.79 1.69
N LEU A 373 2.56 11.86 1.99
CA LEU A 373 3.25 12.66 0.98
C LEU A 373 4.33 11.84 0.26
N LEU A 374 5.10 11.03 0.99
CA LEU A 374 6.09 10.13 0.39
C LEU A 374 5.45 9.02 -0.44
N ALA A 375 4.31 8.48 0.00
CA ALA A 375 3.58 7.48 -0.77
C ALA A 375 2.92 8.09 -2.03
N SER A 376 2.56 9.38 -1.98
CA SER A 376 1.94 10.10 -3.09
C SER A 376 2.89 10.34 -4.26
N SER A 377 4.19 10.54 -4.01
CA SER A 377 5.18 10.85 -5.04
C SER A 377 5.40 9.71 -6.05
N VAL A 378 5.09 8.47 -5.64
CA VAL A 378 5.20 7.27 -6.48
C VAL A 378 3.82 6.69 -6.82
N SER A 379 2.74 7.35 -6.38
CA SER A 379 1.37 6.89 -6.65
C SER A 379 1.03 7.07 -8.13
N GLN A 380 0.62 5.98 -8.78
CA GLN A 380 0.07 6.02 -10.14
C GLN A 380 -1.41 6.47 -10.18
N VAL A 381 -2.00 6.77 -9.02
CA VAL A 381 -3.41 7.16 -8.93
C VAL A 381 -3.53 8.64 -9.31
N PRO A 382 -4.30 8.98 -10.37
CA PRO A 382 -4.48 10.36 -10.77
C PRO A 382 -5.27 11.09 -9.70
N GLY A 383 -4.63 12.05 -9.03
CA GLY A 383 -5.27 12.92 -8.03
C GLY A 383 -6.17 14.00 -8.63
N ALA A 384 -6.36 13.99 -9.95
CA ALA A 384 -7.28 14.86 -10.65
C ALA A 384 -8.02 14.09 -11.73
N ASN A 385 -9.29 14.44 -11.95
CA ASN A 385 -10.09 13.88 -13.04
C ASN A 385 -11.03 14.95 -13.58
N SER A 386 -11.43 14.84 -14.84
CA SER A 386 -12.38 15.74 -15.48
C SER A 386 -13.45 14.99 -16.26
N LEU A 387 -14.59 15.65 -16.41
CA LEU A 387 -15.80 15.13 -17.03
C LEU A 387 -16.48 16.30 -17.73
N THR A 388 -17.07 16.03 -18.88
CA THR A 388 -17.89 17.00 -19.59
C THR A 388 -19.37 16.65 -19.45
N ILE A 389 -20.15 17.61 -18.94
CA ILE A 389 -21.57 17.45 -18.67
C ILE A 389 -22.47 18.15 -19.69
#